data_AF-A0A6M2E1D7-F1
#
_entry.id   AF-A0A6M2E1D7-F1
#
_cell.length_a   1.000
_cell.length_b   1.000
_cell.length_c   1.000
_cell.angle_alpha   90.00
_cell.angle_beta   90.00
_cell.angle_gamma   90.00
#
_symmetry.space_group_name_H-M   'P 1'
#
loop_
_entity.id
_entity.type
_entity.pdbx_description
1 polymer ?
#
loop_
_entity_poly.entity_id
_entity_poly.type
_entity_poly.pdbx_seq_one_letter_code
_entity_poly.pdbx_strand_id
1 'polypeptide(L)'
;MYQYQTCPFCCKVRAFLDFYGIPYNVVEVDPVLRQQLKFSEYKKVPILLVEEGGKCWQINDSTVIISMLQSYLRDMKSGFRKYLCLYEPVKIKDASGKESLEVFNKY
;
A
#
# COMPACT_ATOMS: atom_id res chain seq x y z
N MET A 1 0.98 5.69 -7.47
CA MET A 1 1.49 4.35 -7.12
C MET A 1 2.95 4.25 -7.49
N TYR A 2 3.83 4.04 -6.52
CA TYR A 2 5.24 3.74 -6.74
C TYR A 2 5.41 2.24 -6.96
N GLN A 3 6.06 1.84 -8.05
CA GLN A 3 6.09 0.45 -8.48
C GLN A 3 7.38 0.07 -9.22
N TYR A 4 7.51 -1.23 -9.48
CA TYR A 4 8.29 -1.74 -10.61
C TYR A 4 7.33 -2.32 -11.65
N GLN A 5 7.56 -2.05 -12.93
CA GLN A 5 6.67 -2.46 -14.02
C GLN A 5 6.50 -3.99 -14.08
N THR A 6 7.57 -4.75 -13.90
CA THR A 6 7.56 -6.22 -14.01
C THR A 6 7.29 -6.94 -12.69
N CYS A 7 7.08 -6.23 -11.58
CA CYS A 7 6.91 -6.83 -10.27
C CYS A 7 5.50 -7.41 -10.08
N PRO A 8 5.34 -8.69 -9.70
CA PRO A 8 4.03 -9.33 -9.53
C PRO A 8 3.18 -8.68 -8.44
N PHE A 9 3.79 -8.18 -7.36
CA PHE A 9 3.08 -7.45 -6.31
C PHE A 9 2.49 -6.14 -6.81
N CYS A 10 3.18 -5.47 -7.75
CA CYS A 10 2.69 -4.25 -8.38
C CYS A 10 1.59 -4.57 -9.40
N CYS A 11 1.77 -5.62 -10.22
CA CYS A 11 0.74 -6.12 -11.13
C CYS A 11 -0.57 -6.40 -10.40
N LYS A 12 -0.49 -7.00 -9.19
CA LYS A 12 -1.65 -7.29 -8.36
C LYS A 12 -2.46 -6.04 -8.00
N VAL A 13 -1.78 -4.95 -7.60
CA VAL A 13 -2.44 -3.68 -7.27
C VAL A 13 -2.97 -2.99 -8.52
N ARG A 14 -2.21 -2.98 -9.63
CA ARG A 14 -2.70 -2.43 -10.91
C ARG A 14 -3.97 -3.13 -11.38
N ALA A 15 -3.96 -4.46 -11.43
CA ALA A 15 -5.11 -5.24 -11.84
C ALA A 15 -6.35 -4.92 -11.00
N PHE A 16 -6.19 -4.71 -9.69
CA PHE A 16 -7.28 -4.28 -8.82
C PHE A 16 -7.77 -2.87 -9.17
N LEU A 17 -6.88 -1.88 -9.30
CA LEU A 17 -7.25 -0.50 -9.61
C LEU A 17 -7.90 -0.40 -11.00
N ASP A 18 -7.36 -1.10 -11.99
CA ASP A 18 -7.87 -1.18 -13.36
C ASP A 18 -9.26 -1.83 -13.39
N PHE A 19 -9.46 -2.92 -12.64
CA PHE A 19 -10.76 -3.62 -12.55
C PHE A 19 -11.86 -2.72 -11.95
N TYR A 20 -11.53 -1.94 -10.92
CA TYR A 20 -12.47 -1.00 -10.30
C TYR A 20 -12.55 0.36 -11.02
N GLY A 21 -11.80 0.57 -12.11
CA GLY A 21 -11.78 1.83 -12.86
C GLY A 21 -11.28 3.03 -12.04
N ILE A 22 -10.42 2.79 -11.03
CA ILE A 22 -9.91 3.84 -10.16
C ILE A 22 -8.75 4.54 -10.89
N PRO A 23 -8.79 5.87 -11.09
CA PRO A 23 -7.69 6.58 -11.71
C PRO A 23 -6.48 6.63 -10.78
N TYR A 24 -5.29 6.32 -11.29
CA TYR A 24 -4.04 6.42 -10.54
C TYR A 24 -2.88 6.85 -11.45
N ASN A 25 -1.94 7.58 -10.86
CA ASN A 25 -0.68 7.90 -11.51
C ASN A 25 0.38 6.86 -11.14
N VAL A 26 1.21 6.47 -12.10
CA VAL A 26 2.31 5.54 -11.91
C VAL A 26 3.63 6.30 -11.78
N VAL A 27 4.40 5.98 -10.75
CA VAL A 27 5.78 6.43 -10.59
C VAL A 27 6.68 5.20 -10.63
N GLU A 28 7.44 5.05 -11.70
CA GLU A 28 8.39 3.96 -11.83
C GLU A 28 9.59 4.21 -10.91
N VAL A 29 9.91 3.23 -10.08
CA VAL A 29 11.02 3.30 -9.15
C VAL A 29 12.25 2.67 -9.81
N ASP A 30 13.40 3.35 -9.70
CA ASP A 30 14.67 2.74 -10.11
C ASP A 30 15.04 1.61 -9.12
N PRO A 31 15.20 0.35 -9.57
CA PRO A 31 15.43 -0.77 -8.66
C PRO A 31 16.80 -0.72 -7.96
N VAL A 32 17.76 0.00 -8.55
CA VAL A 32 19.12 0.17 -8.05
C VAL A 32 19.20 1.37 -7.11
N LEU A 33 18.83 2.55 -7.59
CA LEU A 33 19.02 3.81 -6.87
C LEU A 33 17.88 4.11 -5.88
N ARG A 34 16.66 3.64 -6.17
CA ARG A 34 15.44 3.79 -5.34
C ARG A 34 15.20 5.21 -4.83
N GLN A 35 15.61 6.22 -5.59
CA GLN A 35 15.54 7.62 -5.16
C GLN A 35 14.10 8.08 -4.95
N GLN A 36 13.18 7.53 -5.74
CA GLN A 36 11.74 7.79 -5.66
C GLN A 36 11.13 7.30 -4.34
N LEU A 37 11.80 6.40 -3.60
CA LEU A 37 11.32 5.89 -2.30
C LEU A 37 11.95 6.60 -1.10
N LYS A 38 12.75 7.66 -1.30
CA LYS A 38 13.44 8.36 -0.21
C LYS A 38 12.48 9.03 0.78
N PHE A 39 11.29 9.40 0.35
CA PHE A 39 10.26 10.00 1.21
C PHE A 39 9.68 9.02 2.23
N SER A 40 9.84 7.71 2.03
CA SER A 40 9.21 6.67 2.83
C SER A 40 10.20 5.88 3.66
N GLU A 41 9.85 5.53 4.90
CA GLU A 41 10.59 4.54 5.69
C GLU A 41 10.42 3.12 5.12
N TYR A 42 9.33 2.86 4.40
CA TYR A 42 9.07 1.59 3.74
C TYR A 42 9.86 1.51 2.43
N LYS A 43 10.82 0.58 2.34
CA LYS A 43 11.76 0.46 1.22
C LYS A 43 11.38 -0.59 0.17
N LYS A 44 10.13 -1.04 0.16
CA LYS A 44 9.60 -2.02 -0.82
C LYS A 44 8.51 -1.38 -1.67
N VAL A 45 8.18 -2.00 -2.80
CA VAL A 45 7.05 -1.65 -3.67
C VAL A 45 6.04 -2.79 -3.71
N PRO A 46 4.76 -2.54 -4.03
CA PRO A 46 4.16 -1.23 -4.33
C PRO A 46 3.94 -0.36 -3.09
N ILE A 47 4.01 0.96 -3.28
CA ILE A 47 3.51 1.97 -2.33
C ILE A 47 2.40 2.76 -3.02
N LEU A 48 1.23 2.82 -2.40
CA LEU A 48 0.12 3.64 -2.87
C LEU A 48 -0.02 4.88 -1.97
N LEU A 49 -0.07 6.04 -2.59
CA LEU A 49 -0.46 7.29 -1.94
C LEU A 49 -1.91 7.58 -2.32
N VAL A 50 -2.76 7.82 -1.33
CA VAL A 50 -4.17 8.16 -1.51
C VAL A 50 -4.42 9.54 -0.94
N GLU A 51 -5.00 10.42 -1.76
CA GLU A 51 -5.39 11.77 -1.36
C GLU A 51 -6.90 11.83 -1.16
N GLU A 52 -7.34 12.26 0.03
CA GLU A 52 -8.76 12.46 0.36
C GLU A 52 -8.89 13.71 1.25
N GLY A 53 -9.74 14.66 0.84
CA GLY A 53 -10.05 15.86 1.65
C GLY A 53 -8.82 16.71 1.99
N GLY A 54 -7.86 16.83 1.08
CA GLY A 54 -6.61 17.57 1.26
C GLY A 54 -5.58 16.87 2.16
N LYS A 55 -5.79 15.60 2.51
CA LYS A 55 -4.83 14.77 3.26
C LYS A 55 -4.31 13.64 2.38
N CYS A 56 -3.02 13.35 2.52
CA CYS A 56 -2.37 12.26 1.80
C CYS A 56 -1.98 11.14 2.76
N TRP A 57 -2.30 9.90 2.39
CA TRP A 57 -2.06 8.71 3.19
C TRP A 57 -1.22 7.71 2.40
N GLN A 58 -0.20 7.15 3.05
CA GLN A 58 0.65 6.11 2.46
C GLN A 58 0.17 4.72 2.89
N ILE A 59 0.03 3.82 1.93
CA ILE A 59 -0.34 2.43 2.14
C ILE A 59 0.72 1.55 1.52
N ASN A 60 1.16 0.57 2.29
CA ASN A 60 2.22 -0.37 1.95
C ASN A 60 1.65 -1.77 1.88
N ASP A 61 2.42 -2.70 1.30
CA ASP A 61 2.03 -4.09 1.07
C ASP A 61 0.88 -4.24 0.07
N SER A 62 1.16 -4.99 -1.00
CA SER A 62 0.20 -5.18 -2.10
C SER A 62 -1.13 -5.83 -1.68
N THR A 63 -1.15 -6.68 -0.65
CA THR A 63 -2.39 -7.30 -0.16
C THR A 63 -3.15 -6.31 0.71
N VAL A 64 -2.46 -5.59 1.60
CA VAL A 64 -3.07 -4.56 2.45
C VAL A 64 -3.70 -3.45 1.61
N ILE A 65 -3.00 -2.97 0.57
CA ILE A 65 -3.54 -1.97 -0.36
C ILE A 65 -4.89 -2.44 -0.92
N ILE A 66 -4.97 -3.66 -1.41
CA ILE A 66 -6.18 -4.21 -2.01
C ILE A 66 -7.30 -4.39 -0.98
N SER A 67 -7.01 -5.06 0.14
CA SER A 67 -8.00 -5.35 1.18
C SER A 67 -8.57 -4.07 1.80
N MET A 68 -7.72 -3.08 2.02
CA MET A 68 -8.14 -1.79 2.56
C MET A 68 -8.97 -0.99 1.56
N LEU A 69 -8.53 -0.89 0.30
CA LEU A 69 -9.31 -0.21 -0.76
C LEU A 69 -10.66 -0.90 -0.97
N GLN A 70 -10.68 -2.23 -1.00
CA GLN A 70 -11.92 -2.99 -1.13
C GLN A 70 -12.90 -2.70 0.02
N SER A 71 -12.39 -2.63 1.25
CA SER A 71 -13.19 -2.29 2.42
C SER A 71 -13.71 -0.85 2.36
N TYR A 72 -12.89 0.08 1.89
CA TYR A 72 -13.25 1.48 1.70
C TYR A 72 -14.31 1.68 0.62
N LEU A 73 -14.19 1.01 -0.54
CA LEU A 73 -15.16 1.10 -1.63
C LEU A 73 -16.56 0.60 -1.23
N ARG A 74 -16.66 -0.28 -0.23
CA ARG A 74 -17.95 -0.76 0.30
C ARG A 74 -18.66 0.26 1.18
N ASP A 75 -17.94 1.14 1.87
CA ASP A 75 -18.50 2.19 2.73
C ASP A 75 -17.61 3.44 2.74
N MET A 76 -17.71 4.19 1.64
CA MET A 76 -16.92 5.41 1.42
C MET A 76 -17.26 6.54 2.40
N LYS A 77 -18.49 6.53 2.97
CA LYS A 77 -19.00 7.60 3.85
C LYS A 77 -18.25 7.67 5.18
N SER A 78 -17.68 6.55 5.61
CA SER A 78 -16.91 6.47 6.85
C SER A 78 -15.56 7.20 6.81
N GLY A 79 -15.11 7.62 5.63
CA GLY A 79 -13.83 8.28 5.41
C GLY A 79 -12.62 7.34 5.46
N PHE A 80 -11.55 7.72 4.79
CA PHE A 80 -10.38 6.84 4.58
C PHE A 80 -9.65 6.49 5.88
N ARG A 81 -9.63 7.40 6.85
CA ARG A 81 -8.91 7.24 8.12
C ARG A 81 -9.40 6.04 8.94
N LYS A 82 -10.70 5.74 8.91
CA LYS A 82 -11.26 4.56 9.59
C LYS A 82 -10.55 3.29 9.12
N TYR A 83 -10.36 3.15 7.81
CA TYR A 83 -9.77 1.96 7.22
C TYR A 83 -8.27 1.88 7.47
N LEU A 84 -7.54 3.00 7.51
CA LEU A 84 -6.13 3.00 7.88
C LEU A 84 -5.88 2.36 9.25
N CYS A 85 -6.68 2.71 10.26
CA CYS A 85 -6.54 2.18 11.61
C CYS A 85 -6.81 0.67 11.70
N LEU A 86 -7.60 0.11 10.76
CA LEU A 86 -7.85 -1.33 10.74
C LEU A 86 -6.61 -2.11 10.30
N TYR A 87 -5.75 -1.55 9.46
CA TYR A 87 -4.60 -2.24 8.85
C TYR A 87 -3.25 -1.78 9.42
N GLU A 88 -3.21 -1.31 10.67
CA GLU A 88 -1.97 -0.86 11.30
C GLU A 88 -0.96 -2.01 11.44
N PRO A 89 0.30 -1.83 11.00
CA PRO A 89 1.33 -2.87 11.13
C PRO A 89 1.74 -3.08 12.59
N VAL A 90 1.85 -4.34 12.99
CA VAL A 90 2.36 -4.76 14.30
C VAL A 90 3.80 -5.24 14.17
N LYS A 91 4.65 -4.85 15.13
CA LYS A 91 6.02 -5.35 15.23
C LYS A 91 6.00 -6.78 15.79
N ILE A 92 6.55 -7.71 15.02
CA ILE A 92 6.71 -9.11 15.42
C ILE A 92 8.20 -9.42 15.46
N LYS A 93 8.61 -10.13 16.53
CA LYS A 93 9.92 -10.77 16.63
C LYS A 93 9.78 -12.23 16.32
N ASP A 94 10.57 -12.72 15.36
CA ASP A 94 10.68 -14.15 15.12
C ASP A 94 11.57 -14.85 16.16
N ALA A 95 11.62 -16.18 16.09
CA ALA A 95 12.45 -16.99 17.00
C ALA A 95 13.96 -16.71 16.85
N SER A 96 14.39 -16.08 15.75
CA SER A 96 15.78 -15.65 15.53
C SER A 96 16.07 -14.25 16.07
N GLY A 97 15.07 -13.57 16.64
CA GLY A 97 15.18 -12.21 17.16
C GLY A 97 15.06 -11.11 16.10
N LYS A 98 14.77 -11.46 14.84
CA LYS A 98 14.61 -10.49 13.76
C LYS A 98 13.23 -9.84 13.85
N GLU A 99 13.23 -8.51 13.82
CA GLU A 99 12.01 -7.72 13.81
C GLU A 99 11.44 -7.60 12.40
N SER A 100 10.13 -7.76 12.28
CA SER A 100 9.36 -7.53 11.07
C SER A 100 8.06 -6.81 11.38
N LEU A 101 7.52 -6.11 10.38
CA LEU A 101 6.21 -5.49 10.46
C LEU A 101 5.21 -6.39 9.72
N GLU A 102 4.12 -6.73 10.39
CA GLU A 102 3.06 -7.55 9.82
C GLU A 102 1.69 -6.93 10.08
N VAL A 103 0.82 -6.99 9.06
CA VAL A 103 -0.58 -6.60 9.16
C VAL A 103 -1.41 -7.87 9.22
N PHE A 104 -2.06 -8.13 10.34
CA PHE A 104 -2.75 -9.40 10.60
C PHE A 104 -4.04 -9.56 9.79
N ASN A 105 -4.79 -8.49 9.64
CA ASN A 105 -6.07 -8.46 8.92
C ASN A 105 -5.90 -8.16 7.41
N LYS A 106 -4.74 -8.52 6.82
CA LYS A 106 -4.45 -8.25 5.41
C LYS A 106 -5.30 -9.09 4.43
N TYR A 107 -6.07 -10.07 4.89
CA TYR A 107 -6.94 -10.94 4.09
C TYR A 107 -8.41 -10.79 4.47
#